data_AF-A0A3N0CXR9-F1
#
_entry.id   AF-A0A3N0CXR9-F1
#
_cell.length_a   1.000
_cell.length_b   1.000
_cell.length_c   1.000
_cell.angle_alpha   90.00
_cell.angle_beta   90.00
_cell.angle_gamma   90.00
#
_symmetry.space_group_name_H-M   'P 1'
#
loop_
_entity.id
_entity.type
_entity.pdbx_description
1 polymer ?
#
loop_
_entity_poly.entity_id
_entity_poly.type
_entity_poly.pdbx_seq_one_letter_code
_entity_poly.pdbx_strand_id
1 'polypeptide(L)'
;MITDVRVPLEHQQQYGTAYEQMLEKVRYEGAYPTREKADEAVRLVLGGLGRQLTGDERVDLAACLPLEAARVLTAQIPDTKPLTGWAFVKDLAARSGASLAT
;
A
#
# COMPACT_ATOMS: atom_id res chain seq x y z
N MET A 1 -37.89 -12.45 -12.71
CA MET A 1 -37.68 -12.55 -14.16
C MET A 1 -37.46 -11.13 -14.62
N ILE A 2 -36.26 -10.63 -14.89
CA ILE A 2 -35.10 -11.08 -15.68
C ILE A 2 -33.91 -10.24 -15.13
N THR A 3 -32.90 -10.82 -14.46
CA THR A 3 -31.54 -11.17 -14.98
C THR A 3 -30.99 -10.11 -15.94
N ASP A 4 -29.99 -9.31 -15.59
CA ASP A 4 -28.56 -9.46 -15.94
C ASP A 4 -27.98 -8.02 -15.83
N VAL A 5 -26.74 -7.67 -15.49
CA VAL A 5 -25.54 -8.40 -15.10
C VAL A 5 -24.66 -7.41 -14.31
N ARG A 6 -24.07 -7.94 -13.25
CA ARG A 6 -22.77 -7.59 -12.67
C ARG A 6 -21.96 -6.55 -13.46
N VAL A 7 -21.87 -5.33 -12.94
CA VAL A 7 -20.69 -4.49 -13.19
C VAL A 7 -20.15 -4.01 -11.84
N PRO A 8 -19.21 -4.76 -11.27
CA PRO A 8 -18.13 -4.08 -10.58
C PRO A 8 -16.80 -4.59 -11.16
N LEU A 9 -15.82 -3.70 -11.27
CA LEU A 9 -14.38 -4.02 -11.40
C LEU A 9 -13.70 -3.83 -12.77
N GLU A 10 -14.15 -2.91 -13.62
CA GLU A 10 -13.25 -2.33 -14.65
C GLU A 10 -12.10 -1.49 -14.03
N HIS A 11 -12.13 -1.28 -12.70
CA HIS A 11 -11.02 -0.74 -11.91
C HIS A 11 -10.12 -1.83 -11.29
N GLN A 12 -10.16 -3.08 -11.75
CA GLN A 12 -9.03 -3.99 -11.56
C GLN A 12 -7.89 -3.49 -12.42
N GLN A 13 -7.24 -2.45 -11.91
CA GLN A 13 -6.00 -1.84 -12.36
C GLN A 13 -5.12 -2.94 -12.95
N GLN A 14 -4.73 -2.75 -14.22
CA GLN A 14 -3.79 -3.61 -14.92
C GLN A 14 -2.45 -3.56 -14.17
N TYR A 15 -2.35 -4.37 -13.13
CA TYR A 15 -1.15 -4.56 -12.36
C TYR A 15 -0.27 -5.54 -13.11
N GLY A 16 1.03 -5.25 -13.17
CA GLY A 16 1.99 -6.23 -13.60
C GLY A 16 1.90 -7.48 -12.73
N THR A 17 2.17 -8.64 -13.33
CA THR A 17 2.11 -9.95 -12.67
C THR A 17 2.91 -10.01 -11.36
N ALA A 18 4.02 -9.25 -11.27
CA ALA A 18 4.83 -9.14 -10.06
C ALA A 18 4.11 -8.42 -8.91
N TYR A 19 3.34 -7.37 -9.21
CA TYR A 19 2.57 -6.67 -8.18
C TYR A 19 1.39 -7.51 -7.70
N GLU A 20 0.72 -8.23 -8.61
CA GLU A 20 -0.35 -9.17 -8.23
C GLU A 20 0.14 -10.28 -7.30
N GLN A 21 1.31 -10.87 -7.58
CA GLN A 21 1.93 -11.88 -6.72
C GLN A 21 2.31 -11.30 -5.34
N MET A 22 2.83 -10.07 -5.31
CA MET A 22 3.11 -9.37 -4.05
C MET A 22 1.81 -9.16 -3.24
N LEU A 23 0.74 -8.67 -3.88
CA LEU A 23 -0.56 -8.46 -3.23
C LEU A 23 -1.15 -9.77 -2.71
N GLU A 24 -0.98 -10.86 -3.44
CA GLU A 24 -1.43 -12.17 -3.01
C GLU A 24 -0.71 -12.61 -1.73
N LYS A 25 0.62 -12.46 -1.68
CA LYS A 25 1.40 -12.75 -0.47
C LYS A 25 0.96 -11.87 0.70
N VAL A 26 0.79 -10.57 0.48
CA VAL A 26 0.33 -9.64 1.53
C VAL A 26 -1.07 -10.00 2.02
N ARG A 27 -1.97 -10.43 1.12
CA ARG A 27 -3.31 -10.87 1.49
C ARG A 27 -3.26 -12.07 2.44
N TYR A 28 -2.42 -13.07 2.14
CA TYR A 28 -2.28 -14.25 2.98
C TYR A 28 -1.61 -13.92 4.33
N GLU A 29 -0.48 -13.23 4.32
CA GLU A 29 0.29 -12.91 5.53
C GLU A 29 -0.42 -11.89 6.43
N GLY A 30 -1.08 -10.90 5.83
CA GLY A 30 -1.85 -9.87 6.52
C GLY A 30 -3.28 -10.27 6.87
N ALA A 31 -3.68 -11.52 6.57
CA ALA A 31 -5.03 -12.04 6.77
C ALA A 31 -6.14 -11.13 6.19
N TYR A 32 -5.88 -10.51 5.03
CA TYR A 32 -6.87 -9.67 4.36
C TYR A 32 -7.90 -10.51 3.62
N PRO A 33 -9.20 -10.16 3.70
CA PRO A 33 -10.26 -10.95 3.08
C PRO A 33 -10.21 -10.90 1.55
N THR A 34 -9.71 -9.81 0.97
CA THR A 34 -9.65 -9.61 -0.48
C THR A 34 -8.32 -8.99 -0.92
N ARG A 35 -7.98 -9.13 -2.22
CA ARG A 35 -6.76 -8.53 -2.78
C ARG A 35 -6.82 -7.01 -2.78
N GLU A 36 -8.00 -6.44 -2.97
CA GLU A 36 -8.24 -4.99 -2.94
C GLU A 36 -7.93 -4.42 -1.55
N LYS A 37 -8.29 -5.15 -0.49
CA LYS A 37 -7.95 -4.75 0.88
C LYS A 37 -6.45 -4.85 1.16
N ALA A 38 -5.78 -5.85 0.61
CA ALA A 38 -4.33 -5.94 0.66
C ALA A 38 -3.67 -4.78 -0.11
N ASP A 39 -4.18 -4.42 -1.29
CA ASP A 39 -3.69 -3.29 -2.09
C ASP A 39 -3.84 -1.95 -1.37
N GLU A 40 -5.02 -1.71 -0.77
CA GLU A 40 -5.27 -0.53 0.05
C GLU A 40 -4.25 -0.41 1.18
N ALA A 41 -4.00 -1.51 1.90
CA ALA A 41 -3.01 -1.55 2.98
C ALA A 41 -1.57 -1.32 2.48
N VAL A 42 -1.18 -1.96 1.37
CA VAL A 42 0.14 -1.78 0.75
C VAL A 42 0.35 -0.33 0.35
N ARG A 43 -0.61 0.29 -0.34
CA ARG A 43 -0.54 1.70 -0.76
C ARG A 43 -0.43 2.65 0.43
N LEU A 44 -1.18 2.38 1.49
CA LEU A 44 -1.15 3.15 2.72
C LEU A 44 0.23 3.10 3.39
N VAL A 45 0.79 1.90 3.55
CA VAL A 45 2.11 1.69 4.17
C VAL A 45 3.22 2.29 3.32
N LEU A 46 3.24 2.03 2.01
CA LEU A 46 4.23 2.60 1.10
C LEU A 46 4.13 4.12 1.01
N GLY A 47 2.91 4.66 1.04
CA GLY A 47 2.69 6.11 1.13
C GLY A 47 3.22 6.70 2.45
N GLY A 48 3.07 5.98 3.56
CA GLY A 48 3.69 6.35 4.83
C GLY A 48 5.21 6.33 4.75
N LEU A 49 5.79 5.20 4.34
CA LEU A 49 7.24 5.02 4.24
C LEU A 49 7.89 6.01 3.27
N GLY A 50 7.24 6.32 2.16
CA GLY A 50 7.76 7.27 1.17
C GLY A 50 7.90 8.70 1.71
N ARG A 51 7.15 9.06 2.76
CA ARG A 51 7.32 10.33 3.49
C ARG A 51 8.42 10.26 4.54
N GLN A 52 8.83 9.07 4.97
CA GLN A 52 9.79 8.90 6.07
C GLN A 52 11.21 8.62 5.57
N LEU A 53 11.34 7.95 4.43
CA LEU A 53 12.63 7.57 3.84
C LEU A 53 13.18 8.70 2.95
N THR A 54 14.48 8.96 3.06
CA THR A 54 15.18 10.00 2.29
C THR A 54 16.45 9.46 1.64
N GLY A 55 16.89 10.08 0.53
CA GLY A 55 18.17 9.69 -0.09
C GLY A 55 18.20 8.24 -0.57
N ASP A 56 19.32 7.56 -0.32
CA ASP A 56 19.66 6.26 -0.91
C ASP A 56 18.75 5.11 -0.43
N GLU A 57 18.34 5.09 0.84
CA GLU A 57 17.45 4.05 1.38
C GLU A 57 16.11 3.97 0.63
N ARG A 58 15.61 5.11 0.14
CA ARG A 58 14.38 5.17 -0.66
C ARG A 58 14.59 4.60 -2.06
N VAL A 59 15.76 4.84 -2.64
CA VAL A 59 16.13 4.32 -3.96
C VAL A 59 16.31 2.82 -3.90
N ASP A 60 17.03 2.34 -2.89
CA ASP A 60 17.26 0.91 -2.66
C ASP A 60 15.94 0.16 -2.42
N LEU A 61 15.05 0.73 -1.60
CA LEU A 61 13.72 0.14 -1.39
C LEU A 61 12.89 0.16 -2.67
N ALA A 62 12.87 1.27 -3.42
CA ALA A 62 12.14 1.35 -4.68
C ALA A 62 12.64 0.34 -5.72
N ALA A 63 13.95 0.08 -5.77
CA ALA A 63 14.56 -0.89 -6.68
C ALA A 63 14.18 -2.35 -6.35
N CYS A 64 13.87 -2.64 -5.08
CA CYS A 64 13.42 -3.97 -4.65
C CYS A 64 11.93 -4.23 -4.89
N LEU A 65 11.16 -3.19 -5.23
CA LEU A 65 9.70 -3.26 -5.33
C LEU A 65 9.23 -3.42 -6.78
N PRO A 66 8.07 -4.08 -7.01
CA PRO A 66 7.37 -3.99 -8.28
C PRO A 66 7.10 -2.53 -8.65
N LEU A 67 7.04 -2.24 -9.95
CA LEU A 67 6.95 -0.89 -10.49
C LEU A 67 5.81 -0.06 -9.86
N GLU A 68 4.67 -0.68 -9.64
CA GLU A 68 3.48 -0.05 -9.07
C GLU A 68 3.67 0.33 -7.60
N ALA A 69 4.27 -0.57 -6.81
CA ALA A 69 4.65 -0.29 -5.42
C ALA A 69 5.72 0.81 -5.35
N ALA A 70 6.75 0.73 -6.18
CA ALA A 70 7.82 1.72 -6.25
C ALA A 70 7.28 3.11 -6.62
N ARG A 71 6.30 3.19 -7.52
CA ARG A 71 5.63 4.46 -7.86
C ARG A 71 4.90 5.07 -6.67
N VAL A 72 4.18 4.28 -5.89
CA VAL A 72 3.48 4.79 -4.69
C VAL A 72 4.48 5.35 -3.67
N LEU A 73 5.59 4.65 -3.43
CA LEU A 73 6.66 5.08 -2.55
C LEU A 73 7.34 6.38 -3.05
N THR A 74 7.64 6.44 -4.35
CA THR A 74 8.38 7.55 -4.97
C THR A 74 7.54 8.79 -5.29
N ALA A 75 6.22 8.67 -5.29
CA ALA A 75 5.31 9.80 -5.45
C ALA A 75 5.22 10.69 -4.18
N GLN A 76 5.64 10.18 -3.02
CA GLN A 76 5.58 10.92 -1.76
C GLN A 76 6.73 11.92 -1.65
N ILE A 77 6.44 13.09 -1.08
CA ILE A 77 7.45 14.07 -0.70
C ILE A 77 7.95 13.70 0.71
N PRO A 78 9.25 13.45 0.91
CA PRO A 78 9.78 13.16 2.24
C PRO A 78 9.58 14.32 3.21
N ASP A 79 9.14 13.99 4.43
CA ASP A 79 9.02 14.93 5.54
C ASP A 79 10.41 15.29 6.07
N THR A 80 10.56 16.54 6.53
CA THR A 80 11.83 17.03 7.09
C THR A 80 12.15 16.47 8.47
N LYS A 81 11.17 15.83 9.12
CA LYS A 81 11.31 15.22 10.45
C LYS A 81 10.86 13.77 10.40
N PRO A 82 11.77 12.80 10.54
CA PRO A 82 11.39 11.40 10.64
C PRO A 82 10.60 11.16 11.93
N LEU A 83 9.53 10.40 11.80
CA LEU A 83 8.68 9.92 12.87
C LEU A 83 9.37 8.77 13.58
N THR A 84 9.16 8.68 14.90
CA THR A 84 9.47 7.46 15.64
C THR A 84 8.55 6.32 15.20
N GLY A 85 8.94 5.06 15.42
CA GLY A 85 8.12 3.91 15.01
C GLY A 85 6.68 3.96 15.53
N TRP A 86 6.47 4.42 16.77
CA TRP A 86 5.13 4.60 17.33
C TRP A 86 4.34 5.75 16.70
N ALA A 87 5.02 6.87 16.39
CA ALA A 87 4.38 8.00 15.72
C ALA A 87 3.99 7.66 14.27
N PHE A 88 4.79 6.83 13.59
CA PHE A 88 4.47 6.28 12.28
C PHE A 88 3.18 5.44 12.31
N VAL A 89 3.05 4.52 13.28
CA VAL A 89 1.83 3.70 13.43
C VAL A 89 0.60 4.57 13.67
N LYS A 90 0.73 5.65 14.46
CA LYS A 90 -0.34 6.62 14.67
C LYS A 90 -0.74 7.37 13.39
N ASP A 91 0.22 7.85 12.60
CA ASP A 91 -0.07 8.49 11.30
C ASP A 91 -0.79 7.51 10.36
N LEU A 92 -0.34 6.26 10.33
CA LEU A 92 -0.90 5.21 9.49
C LEU A 92 -2.36 4.88 9.88
N ALA A 93 -2.64 4.75 11.18
CA ALA A 93 -3.98 4.51 11.70
C ALA A 93 -4.92 5.70 11.39
N ALA A 94 -4.46 6.93 11.62
CA ALA A 94 -5.24 8.13 11.32
C ALA A 94 -5.65 8.24 9.84
N ARG A 95 -4.78 7.79 8.92
CA ARG A 95 -5.02 7.86 7.46
C ARG A 95 -5.88 6.73 6.91
N SER A 96 -5.82 5.55 7.54
CA SER A 96 -6.68 4.42 7.19
C SER A 96 -8.07 4.50 7.82
N GLY A 97 -8.28 5.45 8.74
CA GLY A 97 -9.48 5.50 9.59
C GLY A 97 -9.57 4.28 10.53
N ALA A 98 -8.48 3.51 10.66
CA ALA A 98 -8.42 2.38 11.55
C ALA A 98 -8.18 2.84 13.00
N SER A 99 -8.85 2.20 13.95
CA SER A 99 -8.47 2.36 15.35
C SER A 99 -7.10 1.73 15.57
N LEU A 100 -6.27 2.34 16.41
CA LEU A 100 -5.14 1.65 17.00
C LEU A 100 -5.70 0.42 17.74
N ALA A 101 -5.13 -0.75 17.49
CA ALA A 101 -5.45 -1.92 18.28
C ALA A 101 -5.00 -1.66 19.73
N THR A 102 -5.96 -1.67 20.65
CA THR A 102 -5.75 -1.60 22.11
C THR A 102 -5.12 -2.89 22.61
#